data_AF-A0A7V9GEY4-F1
#
_entry.id   AF-A0A7V9GEY4-F1
#
_cell.length_a   1.000
_cell.length_b   1.000
_cell.length_c   1.000
_cell.angle_alpha   90.00
_cell.angle_beta   90.00
_cell.angle_gamma   90.00
#
_symmetry.space_group_name_H-M   'P 1'
#
loop_
_entity.id
_entity.type
_entity.pdbx_description
1 polymer ?
#
loop_
_entity_poly.entity_id
_entity_poly.type
_entity_poly.pdbx_seq_one_letter_code
_entity_poly.pdbx_strand_id
1 'polypeptide(L)'
;MTEPAEPAWTALLREIISIAGEERDLRSLLRHVARLVVAFTAADACFVHVVDRDTAEVVLMGATPDQFDALAGTIRLPMGEGIS
;
A
#
# COMPACT_ATOMS: atom_id res chain seq x y z
N MET A 1 -25.84 1.87 28.40
CA MET A 1 -24.44 2.29 28.32
C MET A 1 -23.89 1.75 27.01
N THR A 2 -23.98 2.55 25.95
CA THR A 2 -23.41 2.21 24.64
C THR A 2 -21.96 2.67 24.68
N GLU A 3 -21.00 1.75 24.56
CA GLU A 3 -19.60 2.13 24.36
C GLU A 3 -19.50 3.09 23.17
N PRO A 4 -18.70 4.16 23.24
CA PRO A 4 -18.50 5.03 22.10
C PRO A 4 -17.85 4.21 20.98
N ALA A 5 -18.47 4.21 19.81
CA ALA A 5 -17.91 3.58 18.61
C ALA A 5 -16.49 4.13 18.39
N GLU A 6 -15.53 3.24 18.27
CA GLU A 6 -14.13 3.58 18.10
C GLU A 6 -13.96 4.48 16.85
N PRO A 7 -13.16 5.56 16.91
CA PRO A 7 -12.92 6.40 15.74
C PRO A 7 -12.41 5.53 14.59
N ALA A 8 -12.97 5.69 13.38
CA ALA A 8 -12.61 4.89 12.20
C ALA A 8 -11.08 4.89 11.92
N TRP A 9 -10.40 5.97 12.27
CA TRP A 9 -8.94 6.09 12.20
C TRP A 9 -8.18 5.19 13.20
N THR A 10 -8.72 5.00 14.41
CA THR A 10 -8.10 4.13 15.41
C THR A 10 -8.26 2.65 15.05
N ALA A 11 -9.43 2.28 14.52
CA ALA A 11 -9.64 0.96 13.93
C ALA A 11 -8.69 0.70 12.75
N LEU A 12 -8.52 1.69 11.86
CA LEU A 12 -7.57 1.64 10.75
C LEU A 12 -6.13 1.44 11.22
N LEU A 13 -5.68 2.23 12.20
CA LEU A 13 -4.32 2.12 12.74
C LEU A 13 -4.08 0.76 13.40
N ARG A 14 -5.07 0.23 14.13
CA ARG A 14 -4.97 -1.11 14.74
C ARG A 14 -4.86 -2.20 13.70
N GLU A 15 -5.64 -2.13 12.62
CA GLU A 15 -5.57 -3.10 11.52
C GLU A 15 -4.19 -3.06 10.84
N ILE A 16 -3.66 -1.86 10.56
CA ILE A 16 -2.31 -1.69 9.99
C ILE A 16 -1.24 -2.29 10.92
N ILE A 17 -1.32 -2.04 12.23
CA ILE A 17 -0.36 -2.56 13.22
C ILE A 17 -0.45 -4.09 13.34
N SER A 18 -1.67 -4.65 13.31
CA SER A 18 -1.88 -6.10 13.37
C SER A 18 -1.24 -6.80 12.16
N ILE A 19 -1.45 -6.25 10.96
CA ILE A 19 -0.89 -6.81 9.72
C ILE A 19 0.63 -6.70 9.69
N ALA A 20 1.18 -5.55 10.11
CA ALA A 20 2.63 -5.36 10.20
C ALA A 20 3.32 -6.28 11.22
N GLY A 21 2.59 -6.75 12.25
CA GLY A 21 3.08 -7.71 13.24
C GLY A 21 3.01 -9.18 12.81
N GLU A 22 2.13 -9.51 11.85
CA GLU A 22 1.84 -10.89 11.42
C GLU A 22 2.46 -11.25 10.06
N GLU A 23 2.66 -10.27 9.17
CA GLU A 23 3.21 -10.51 7.84
C GLU A 23 4.72 -10.21 7.75
N ARG A 24 5.50 -11.24 7.44
CA ARG A 24 6.89 -11.10 6.98
C ARG A 24 7.01 -10.63 5.52
N ASP A 25 5.90 -10.30 4.86
CA ASP A 25 5.86 -9.87 3.46
C ASP A 25 5.34 -8.43 3.33
N LEU A 26 6.27 -7.50 3.14
CA LEU A 26 5.99 -6.08 2.90
C LEU A 26 5.00 -5.87 1.74
N ARG A 27 4.98 -6.74 0.72
CA ARG A 27 4.06 -6.60 -0.41
C ARG A 27 2.60 -6.78 0.00
N SER A 28 2.32 -7.75 0.86
CA SER A 28 0.94 -8.02 1.29
C SER A 28 0.40 -6.86 2.14
N LEU A 29 1.23 -6.30 3.02
CA LEU A 29 0.92 -5.07 3.77
C LEU A 29 0.61 -3.90 2.82
N LEU A 30 1.48 -3.64 1.83
CA LEU A 30 1.30 -2.50 0.92
C LEU A 30 0.09 -2.66 -0.01
N ARG A 31 -0.23 -3.88 -0.43
CA ARG A 31 -1.49 -4.20 -1.14
C ARG A 31 -2.70 -3.90 -0.26
N HIS A 32 -2.68 -4.27 1.02
CA HIS A 32 -3.77 -4.00 1.94
C HIS A 32 -3.95 -2.49 2.16
N VAL A 33 -2.85 -1.76 2.31
CA VAL A 33 -2.84 -0.29 2.36
C VAL A 33 -3.46 0.31 1.08
N ALA A 34 -3.09 -0.17 -0.11
CA ALA A 34 -3.67 0.31 -1.37
C ALA A 34 -5.20 0.12 -1.43
N ARG A 35 -5.71 -1.00 -0.92
CA ARG A 35 -7.16 -1.27 -0.81
C ARG A 35 -7.85 -0.29 0.14
N LEU A 36 -7.26 -0.05 1.30
CA LEU A 36 -7.77 0.88 2.29
C LEU A 36 -7.82 2.33 1.75
N VAL A 37 -6.76 2.76 1.04
CA VAL A 37 -6.70 4.10 0.44
C VAL A 37 -7.79 4.29 -0.62
N VAL A 38 -7.98 3.31 -1.50
CA VAL A 38 -9.08 3.37 -2.49
C VAL A 38 -10.44 3.46 -1.81
N ALA A 39 -10.69 2.61 -0.80
CA ALA A 39 -11.96 2.62 -0.08
C ALA A 39 -12.23 3.96 0.63
N PHE A 40 -11.18 4.60 1.16
CA PHE A 40 -11.30 5.86 1.89
C PHE A 40 -11.41 7.09 0.97
N THR A 41 -10.68 7.11 -0.14
CA THR A 41 -10.61 8.26 -1.05
C THR A 41 -11.63 8.21 -2.19
N ALA A 42 -12.31 7.08 -2.37
CA ALA A 42 -13.14 6.79 -3.53
C ALA A 42 -12.39 6.94 -4.88
N ALA A 43 -11.07 6.76 -4.87
CA ALA A 43 -10.27 6.71 -6.08
C ALA A 43 -10.49 5.41 -6.86
N ASP A 44 -10.35 5.45 -8.19
CA ASP A 44 -10.51 4.26 -9.03
C ASP A 44 -9.36 3.25 -8.90
N ALA A 45 -8.18 3.72 -8.49
CA ALA A 45 -6.96 2.92 -8.35
C ALA A 45 -5.98 3.55 -7.35
N CYS A 46 -5.11 2.71 -6.77
CA CYS A 46 -3.99 3.17 -5.94
C CYS A 46 -2.75 2.34 -6.28
N PHE A 47 -1.60 3.01 -6.41
CA PHE A 47 -0.31 2.38 -6.69
C PHE A 47 0.70 2.80 -5.63
N VAL A 48 1.19 1.84 -4.87
CA VAL A 48 2.15 2.06 -3.80
C VAL A 48 3.55 1.74 -4.30
N HIS A 49 4.38 2.77 -4.33
CA HIS A 49 5.75 2.68 -4.78
C HIS A 49 6.72 2.79 -3.61
N VAL A 50 7.74 1.93 -3.59
CA VAL A 50 8.81 1.95 -2.59
C VAL A 50 10.10 2.36 -3.29
N VAL A 51 10.86 3.24 -2.64
CA VAL A 51 12.19 3.64 -3.13
C VAL A 51 13.22 2.62 -2.62
N ASP A 52 13.82 1.89 -3.55
CA ASP A 52 15.00 1.07 -3.33
C ASP A 52 16.23 1.96 -3.47
N ARG A 53 16.88 2.26 -2.34
CA ARG A 53 18.04 3.17 -2.30
C ARG A 53 19.33 2.50 -2.73
N ASP A 54 19.40 1.18 -2.64
CA ASP A 54 20.60 0.43 -3.00
C ASP A 54 20.72 0.34 -4.53
N THR A 55 19.59 0.21 -5.22
CA THR A 55 19.54 0.21 -6.69
C THR A 55 19.18 1.56 -7.31
N ALA A 56 18.83 2.56 -6.50
CA ALA A 56 18.32 3.86 -6.93
C ALA A 56 17.10 3.73 -7.86
N GLU A 57 16.15 2.88 -7.49
CA GLU A 57 14.93 2.61 -8.26
C GLU A 57 13.66 2.87 -7.44
N VAL A 58 12.57 3.15 -8.13
CA VAL A 58 11.21 3.15 -7.60
C VAL A 58 10.53 1.86 -8.04
N VAL A 59 10.10 1.05 -7.08
CA VAL A 59 9.50 -0.25 -7.34
C VAL A 59 8.03 -0.21 -6.96
N LEU A 60 7.14 -0.64 -7.87
CA LEU A 60 5.74 -0.86 -7.53
C LEU A 60 5.64 -2.05 -6.58
N MET A 61 5.14 -1.86 -5.37
CA MET A 61 5.11 -2.92 -4.34
C MET A 61 3.71 -3.29 -3.85
N GLY A 62 2.69 -2.51 -4.20
CA GLY A 62 1.29 -2.86 -4.00
C GLY A 62 0.39 -2.04 -4.90
N ALA A 63 -0.72 -2.61 -5.35
CA ALA A 63 -1.66 -1.87 -6.19
C ALA A 63 -3.12 -2.32 -6.02
N THR A 64 -4.02 -1.46 -6.45
CA THR A 64 -5.44 -1.74 -6.63
C THR A 64 -5.94 -1.13 -7.94
N PRO A 65 -6.83 -1.82 -8.70
CA PRO A 65 -7.38 -3.16 -8.47
C PRO A 65 -6.36 -4.32 -8.60
N ASP A 66 -6.74 -5.53 -8.16
CA ASP A 66 -5.88 -6.73 -8.07
C ASP A 66 -5.13 -7.09 -9.38
N GLN A 67 -5.67 -6.70 -10.54
CA GLN A 67 -5.02 -6.85 -11.83
C GLN A 67 -3.69 -6.09 -11.95
N PHE A 68 -3.55 -4.95 -11.27
CA PHE A 68 -2.30 -4.19 -11.22
C PHE A 68 -1.35 -4.71 -10.15
N ASP A 69 -1.87 -5.33 -9.09
CA ASP A 69 -1.03 -5.91 -8.04
C ASP A 69 -0.21 -7.10 -8.55
N ALA A 70 -0.69 -7.78 -9.60
CA ALA A 70 0.07 -8.80 -10.33
C ALA A 70 1.39 -8.28 -10.93
N LEU A 71 1.53 -6.97 -11.12
CA LEU A 71 2.74 -6.29 -11.63
C LEU A 71 3.64 -5.76 -10.49
N ALA A 72 3.23 -5.92 -9.23
CA ALA A 72 4.03 -5.48 -8.10
C ALA A 72 5.30 -6.34 -7.97
N GLY A 73 6.45 -5.68 -7.88
CA GLY A 73 7.79 -6.27 -7.88
C GLY A 73 8.43 -6.34 -9.27
N THR A 74 7.65 -6.26 -10.35
CA THR A 74 8.16 -6.30 -11.74
C THR A 74 8.38 -4.91 -12.33
N ILE A 75 7.55 -3.94 -11.96
CA ILE A 75 7.71 -2.55 -12.41
C ILE A 75 8.75 -1.87 -11.52
N ARG A 76 9.90 -1.56 -12.12
CA ARG A 76 11.03 -0.85 -11.51
C ARG A 76 11.38 0.32 -12.42
N LEU A 77 11.45 1.51 -11.85
CA LEU A 77 11.74 2.75 -12.58
C LEU A 77 13.03 3.36 -12.03
N PRO A 78 14.05 3.63 -12.85
CA PRO A 78 15.26 4.31 -12.39
C PRO A 78 14.92 5.71 -11.87
N MET A 79 15.49 6.05 -10.71
CA MET A 79 15.30 7.37 -10.11
C MET A 79 15.99 8.43 -10.95
N GLY A 80 15.28 9.53 -11.23
CA GLY A 80 15.85 10.69 -11.92
C GLY A 80 15.76 10.65 -13.45
N GLU A 81 15.25 9.59 -14.06
CA GLU A 81 15.01 9.55 -15.51
C GLU A 81 13.73 10.26 -15.95
N GLY A 82 12.82 10.56 -15.00
CA GLY A 82 11.53 11.17 -15.32
C GLY A 82 10.61 10.24 -16.11
N ILE A 83 9.37 10.67 -16.32
CA ILE A 83 8.44 10.02 -17.27
C ILE A 83 8.36 10.99 -18.46
N SER A 84 8.92 10.61 -19.61
CA SER A 84 8.75 11.36 -20.88
C SER A 84 7.62 10.78 -21.72
#